data_AF-A0A9W4DGU4-F1
#
_entry.id   AF-A0A9W4DGU4-F1
#
_cell.length_a   1.000
_cell.length_b   1.000
_cell.length_c   1.000
_cell.angle_alpha   90.00
_cell.angle_beta   90.00
_cell.angle_gamma   90.00
#
_symmetry.space_group_name_H-M   'P 1'
#
loop_
_entity.id
_entity.type
_entity.pdbx_description
1 polymer ?
#
loop_
_entity_poly.entity_id
_entity_poly.type
_entity_poly.pdbx_seq_one_letter_code
_entity_poly.pdbx_strand_id
1 'polypeptide(L)'
;DGGKSRRKLDFFIEGADLPDVPKHHWRDIRVVGEFTKSPVKSEEELGLDTTIRCVNGKSYINIRDNKDASEREIEIDPEPISRPETIVTRANVCHRTKDEMYMVKFSWGSGTERSELDYLELAKPVNGVVDLKWSKAIHEVETHRAGLDFSTAHKVYFRDNEWHLSHGLHSRTSKSEPYFRKRKLTLALLSPNGRPLKSCRTLREFLSCLLDAIIGHRDLYAKANVLHSDVSEGNIILTKPDADGKSRGILIDLDMSTSVDDKVNETEKTKITGTVKYMAIELLRNMSEGNYSIKKSCRYDLESFFYVFLMGCLRYGCLSVNSEYLKSWYTNNTSLNYFKKKGDIIENFETNILKHFPSSFDSVKDLARDLRKILFGENLEQFASTSNSAQLYAPIISAFKNIITQIDGMKLLHPP
;
A
#
# COMPACT_ATOMS: atom_id res chain seq x y z
N ASP A 1 -17.18 -22.51 -26.26
CA ASP A 1 -17.30 -23.43 -25.10
C ASP A 1 -15.95 -23.90 -24.61
N GLY A 2 -15.60 -23.54 -23.37
CA GLY A 2 -14.32 -23.86 -22.71
C GLY A 2 -14.19 -23.03 -21.43
N GLY A 3 -14.21 -23.67 -20.27
CA GLY A 3 -14.42 -23.04 -18.96
C GLY A 3 -13.38 -21.98 -18.57
N LYS A 4 -13.86 -20.95 -17.86
CA LYS A 4 -13.05 -19.91 -17.20
C LYS A 4 -12.29 -20.50 -16.00
N SER A 5 -11.20 -21.23 -16.23
CA SER A 5 -10.25 -21.56 -15.15
C SER A 5 -9.15 -20.49 -15.07
N ARG A 6 -8.81 -20.07 -13.83
CA ARG A 6 -7.67 -19.19 -13.56
C ARG A 6 -6.39 -19.92 -14.01
N ARG A 7 -5.63 -19.34 -14.93
CA ARG A 7 -4.31 -19.85 -15.35
C ARG A 7 -3.24 -18.91 -14.81
N LYS A 8 -2.27 -19.47 -14.08
CA LYS A 8 -1.00 -18.79 -13.78
C LYS A 8 -0.05 -19.07 -14.94
N LEU A 9 0.65 -18.05 -15.44
CA LEU A 9 1.58 -18.17 -16.55
C LEU A 9 2.96 -17.70 -16.08
N ASP A 10 3.93 -18.60 -16.09
CA ASP A 10 5.34 -18.26 -15.97
C ASP A 10 5.92 -18.22 -17.39
N PHE A 11 6.43 -17.05 -17.80
CA PHE A 11 6.98 -16.84 -19.12
C PHE A 11 8.50 -17.10 -19.10
N PHE A 12 8.97 -18.04 -19.93
CA PHE A 12 10.38 -18.14 -20.30
C PHE A 12 10.54 -17.64 -21.74
N ILE A 13 11.36 -16.61 -21.93
CA ILE A 13 11.61 -16.01 -23.24
C ILE A 13 12.87 -16.68 -23.80
N GLU A 14 12.70 -17.55 -24.80
CA GLU A 14 13.80 -18.34 -25.40
C GLU A 14 14.62 -17.53 -26.42
N GLY A 15 13.99 -16.55 -27.08
CA GLY A 15 14.62 -15.71 -28.09
C GLY A 15 13.61 -14.83 -28.81
N ALA A 16 14.10 -13.93 -29.67
CA ALA A 16 13.25 -12.98 -30.38
C ALA A 16 13.77 -12.80 -31.82
N ASP A 17 12.96 -13.16 -32.82
CA ASP A 17 13.18 -12.77 -34.22
C ASP A 17 12.52 -11.40 -34.43
N LEU A 18 13.20 -10.35 -33.95
CA LEU A 18 12.64 -9.01 -33.95
C LEU A 18 13.14 -8.23 -35.17
N PRO A 19 12.24 -7.59 -35.95
CA PRO A 19 12.66 -6.56 -36.90
C PRO A 19 13.27 -5.37 -36.15
N ASP A 20 14.19 -4.66 -36.80
CA ASP A 20 14.90 -3.50 -36.24
C ASP A 20 13.95 -2.29 -36.15
N VAL A 21 13.08 -2.30 -35.14
CA VAL A 21 12.09 -1.25 -34.86
C VAL A 21 12.15 -0.82 -33.40
N PRO A 22 11.95 0.47 -33.09
CA PRO A 22 12.13 1.01 -31.73
C PRO A 22 11.05 0.60 -30.71
N LYS A 23 10.02 -0.13 -31.13
CA LYS A 23 8.88 -0.53 -30.30
C LYS A 23 8.47 -1.97 -30.62
N HIS A 24 8.33 -2.80 -29.58
CA HIS A 24 7.88 -4.19 -29.71
C HIS A 24 6.60 -4.41 -28.90
N HIS A 25 5.69 -5.21 -29.43
CA HIS A 25 4.44 -5.63 -28.81
C HIS A 25 4.61 -7.03 -28.18
N TRP A 26 3.80 -7.40 -27.18
CA TRP A 26 3.86 -8.74 -26.56
C TRP A 26 3.65 -9.90 -27.55
N ARG A 27 3.06 -9.60 -28.71
CA ARG A 27 2.82 -10.54 -29.81
C ARG A 27 4.08 -10.83 -30.63
N ASP A 28 5.11 -10.00 -30.50
CA ASP A 28 6.39 -10.12 -31.21
C ASP A 28 7.37 -11.05 -30.48
N ILE A 29 6.97 -11.54 -29.30
CA ILE A 29 7.76 -12.45 -28.47
C ILE A 29 7.22 -13.87 -28.63
N ARG A 30 8.09 -14.80 -29.03
CA ARG A 30 7.78 -16.23 -28.99
C ARG A 30 7.90 -16.71 -27.55
N VAL A 31 6.77 -16.74 -26.86
CA VAL A 31 6.67 -17.31 -25.51
C VAL A 31 6.66 -18.82 -25.63
N VAL A 32 7.66 -19.50 -25.07
CA VAL A 32 7.55 -20.93 -24.80
C VAL A 32 6.83 -21.07 -23.47
N GLY A 33 5.54 -21.42 -23.53
CA GLY A 33 4.88 -22.03 -22.37
C GLY A 33 5.25 -23.50 -22.36
N GLU A 34 5.89 -23.99 -21.30
CA GLU A 34 5.96 -25.43 -21.06
C GLU A 34 4.56 -25.88 -20.61
N PHE A 35 3.71 -26.29 -21.55
CA PHE A 35 2.66 -27.25 -21.23
C PHE A 35 3.31 -28.63 -21.27
N THR A 36 3.92 -29.07 -20.17
CA THR A 36 4.31 -30.48 -20.10
C THR A 36 3.04 -31.29 -20.08
N LYS A 37 2.71 -31.87 -21.23
CA LYS A 37 1.72 -32.94 -21.38
C LYS A 37 2.30 -34.23 -20.78
N SER A 38 2.71 -34.20 -19.51
CA SER A 38 3.15 -35.38 -18.78
C SER A 38 1.99 -35.88 -17.91
N PRO A 39 1.54 -37.13 -18.09
CA PRO A 39 0.34 -37.64 -17.41
C PRO A 39 0.51 -37.87 -15.89
N VAL A 40 1.64 -37.50 -15.28
CA VAL A 40 1.97 -37.84 -13.89
C VAL A 40 2.51 -36.67 -13.06
N LYS A 41 2.50 -35.43 -13.57
CA LYS A 41 2.93 -34.28 -12.74
C LYS A 41 1.83 -33.88 -11.75
N SER A 42 2.21 -33.70 -10.48
CA SER A 42 1.35 -33.12 -9.45
C SER A 42 0.94 -31.69 -9.81
N GLU A 43 -0.16 -31.19 -9.23
CA GLU A 43 -0.61 -29.81 -9.44
C GLU A 43 0.50 -28.79 -9.12
N GLU A 44 1.31 -29.07 -8.10
CA GLU A 44 2.47 -28.26 -7.72
C GLU A 44 3.56 -28.24 -8.80
N GLU A 45 3.87 -29.38 -9.42
CA GLU A 45 4.82 -29.47 -10.54
C GLU A 45 4.31 -28.82 -11.82
N LEU A 46 2.98 -28.65 -11.95
CA LEU A 46 2.34 -27.88 -13.03
C LEU A 46 2.28 -26.37 -12.71
N GLY A 47 2.82 -25.94 -11.56
CA GLY A 47 2.83 -24.55 -11.13
C GLY A 47 1.45 -24.03 -10.71
N LEU A 48 0.48 -24.92 -10.48
CA LEU A 48 -0.85 -24.55 -9.98
C LEU A 48 -0.78 -24.16 -8.51
N ASP A 49 -1.65 -23.23 -8.12
CA ASP A 49 -1.78 -22.83 -6.73
C ASP A 49 -2.48 -23.93 -5.93
N THR A 50 -1.71 -24.66 -5.12
CA THR A 50 -2.21 -25.71 -4.23
C THR A 50 -2.64 -25.17 -2.87
N THR A 51 -2.53 -23.87 -2.62
CA THR A 51 -2.84 -23.26 -1.31
C THR A 51 -4.32 -22.98 -1.12
N ILE A 52 -5.06 -22.71 -2.21
CA ILE A 52 -6.51 -22.51 -2.20
C ILE A 52 -7.17 -23.74 -2.83
N ARG A 53 -7.85 -24.53 -2.00
CA ARG A 53 -8.59 -25.71 -2.43
C ARG A 53 -10.04 -25.34 -2.76
N CYS A 54 -10.51 -25.68 -3.96
CA CYS A 54 -11.89 -25.43 -4.38
C CYS A 54 -12.71 -26.72 -4.42
N VAL A 55 -13.75 -26.82 -3.59
CA VAL A 55 -14.67 -27.97 -3.57
C VAL A 55 -16.12 -27.50 -3.62
N ASN A 56 -16.89 -28.01 -4.59
CA ASN A 56 -18.32 -27.69 -4.77
C ASN A 56 -18.60 -26.17 -4.82
N GLY A 57 -17.70 -25.40 -5.46
CA GLY A 57 -17.83 -23.94 -5.58
C GLY A 57 -17.41 -23.14 -4.32
N LYS A 58 -16.96 -23.82 -3.26
CA LYS A 58 -16.41 -23.19 -2.06
C LYS A 58 -14.89 -23.25 -2.07
N SER A 59 -14.23 -22.22 -1.53
CA SER A 59 -12.78 -22.11 -1.49
C SER A 59 -12.28 -22.19 -0.05
N TYR A 60 -11.21 -22.94 0.17
CA TYR A 60 -10.64 -23.22 1.48
C TYR A 60 -9.13 -22.99 1.48
N ILE A 61 -8.60 -22.54 2.61
CA ILE A 61 -7.17 -22.55 2.92
C ILE A 61 -6.92 -23.42 4.15
N ASN A 62 -5.75 -24.06 4.20
CA ASN A 62 -5.33 -24.84 5.36
C ASN A 62 -4.35 -24.03 6.20
N ILE A 63 -4.69 -23.81 7.46
CA ILE A 63 -3.81 -23.22 8.45
C ILE A 63 -3.39 -24.29 9.46
N ARG A 64 -2.16 -24.21 9.96
CA ARG A 64 -1.69 -25.06 11.07
C ARG A 64 -1.78 -24.28 12.36
N ASP A 65 -2.42 -24.85 13.38
CA ASP A 65 -2.40 -24.24 14.70
C ASP A 65 -0.98 -24.30 15.27
N ASN A 66 -0.50 -23.17 15.79
CA ASN A 66 0.83 -23.06 16.39
C ASN A 66 0.93 -23.84 17.72
N LYS A 67 -0.18 -24.19 18.36
CA LYS A 67 -0.18 -24.88 19.66
C LYS A 67 -0.14 -26.40 19.53
N ASP A 68 -0.98 -26.97 18.67
CA ASP A 68 -1.22 -28.42 18.66
C ASP A 68 -0.91 -29.10 17.33
N ALA A 69 -0.28 -28.39 16.38
CA ALA A 69 0.06 -28.85 15.02
C ALA A 69 -1.13 -29.40 14.20
N SER A 70 -2.37 -29.23 14.68
CA SER A 70 -3.58 -29.60 13.97
C SER A 70 -3.81 -28.67 12.78
N GLU A 71 -4.09 -29.24 11.62
CA GLU A 71 -4.54 -28.48 10.46
C GLU A 71 -6.02 -28.13 10.61
N ARG A 72 -6.35 -26.85 10.42
CA ARG A 72 -7.71 -26.33 10.38
C ARG A 72 -7.97 -25.73 9.00
N GLU A 73 -9.12 -26.08 8.43
CA GLU A 73 -9.60 -25.48 7.19
C GLU A 73 -10.35 -24.18 7.49
N ILE A 74 -10.07 -23.14 6.73
CA ILE A 74 -10.78 -21.87 6.75
C ILE A 74 -11.45 -21.66 5.40
N GLU A 75 -12.77 -21.51 5.39
CA GLU A 75 -13.52 -21.14 4.20
C GLU A 75 -13.30 -19.65 3.87
N ILE A 76 -12.91 -19.36 2.64
CA ILE A 76 -12.69 -18.01 2.13
C ILE A 76 -13.70 -17.67 1.04
N ASP A 77 -13.95 -16.37 0.85
CA ASP A 77 -14.65 -15.91 -0.34
C ASP A 77 -13.81 -16.18 -1.58
N PRO A 78 -14.33 -16.92 -2.59
CA PRO A 78 -13.60 -17.18 -3.83
C PRO A 78 -13.26 -15.90 -4.62
N GLU A 79 -14.04 -14.82 -4.45
CA GLU A 79 -13.75 -13.54 -5.09
C GLU A 79 -12.84 -12.69 -4.18
N PRO A 80 -11.63 -12.31 -4.64
CA PRO A 80 -10.73 -11.50 -3.85
C PRO A 80 -11.28 -10.08 -3.65
N ILE A 81 -11.04 -9.54 -2.46
CA ILE A 81 -11.31 -8.14 -2.10
C ILE A 81 -10.40 -7.20 -2.91
N SER A 82 -9.16 -7.65 -3.14
CA SER A 82 -8.15 -6.90 -3.89
C SER A 82 -7.26 -7.88 -4.65
N ARG A 83 -6.98 -7.55 -5.92
CA ARG A 83 -5.98 -8.22 -6.75
C ARG A 83 -5.41 -7.20 -7.75
N PRO A 84 -4.15 -7.31 -8.15
CA PRO A 84 -3.61 -6.47 -9.21
C PRO A 84 -4.26 -6.85 -10.54
N GLU A 85 -4.51 -5.83 -11.36
CA GLU A 85 -5.04 -5.98 -12.72
C GLU A 85 -3.91 -6.12 -13.77
N THR A 86 -2.66 -5.87 -13.37
CA THR A 86 -1.49 -5.95 -14.25
C THR A 86 -0.55 -7.09 -13.86
N ILE A 87 0.14 -7.63 -14.86
CA ILE A 87 1.01 -8.80 -14.73
C ILE A 87 2.32 -8.47 -14.01
N VAL A 88 2.79 -7.22 -14.09
CA VAL A 88 4.07 -6.76 -13.51
C VAL A 88 3.82 -6.08 -12.16
N THR A 89 3.49 -6.87 -11.14
CA THR A 89 3.26 -6.37 -9.76
C THR A 89 3.87 -7.30 -8.72
N ARG A 90 3.69 -6.98 -7.43
CA ARG A 90 3.98 -7.90 -6.32
C ARG A 90 2.90 -8.98 -6.15
N ALA A 91 1.89 -9.02 -7.03
CA ALA A 91 0.79 -9.98 -7.02
C ALA A 91 0.08 -10.09 -5.65
N ASN A 92 -0.09 -8.96 -4.94
CA ASN A 92 -0.76 -8.95 -3.64
C ASN A 92 -2.26 -9.26 -3.82
N VAL A 93 -2.73 -10.39 -3.30
CA VAL A 93 -4.13 -10.80 -3.40
C VAL A 93 -4.71 -10.93 -2.00
N CYS A 94 -5.85 -10.29 -1.75
CA CYS A 94 -6.54 -10.34 -0.46
C CYS A 94 -7.90 -11.01 -0.60
N HIS A 95 -8.18 -12.01 0.21
CA HIS A 95 -9.48 -12.66 0.36
C HIS A 95 -10.08 -12.35 1.72
N ARG A 96 -11.41 -12.46 1.83
CA ARG A 96 -12.11 -12.44 3.11
C ARG A 96 -12.40 -13.87 3.55
N THR A 97 -12.37 -14.17 4.84
CA THR A 97 -12.97 -15.41 5.36
C THR A 97 -14.49 -15.34 5.28
N LYS A 98 -15.18 -16.49 5.13
CA LYS A 98 -16.65 -16.50 5.02
C LYS A 98 -17.37 -16.04 6.28
N ASP A 99 -16.77 -16.23 7.46
CA ASP A 99 -17.23 -15.68 8.73
C ASP A 99 -16.93 -14.16 8.88
N GLU A 100 -16.22 -13.59 7.90
CA GLU A 100 -15.76 -12.21 7.84
C GLU A 100 -14.92 -11.73 9.03
N MET A 101 -14.34 -12.65 9.82
CA MET A 101 -13.48 -12.32 10.95
C MET A 101 -12.09 -11.89 10.49
N TYR A 102 -11.57 -12.50 9.43
CA TYR A 102 -10.19 -12.33 8.99
C TYR A 102 -10.07 -11.89 7.53
N MET A 103 -8.95 -11.26 7.24
CA MET A 103 -8.44 -11.04 5.89
C MET A 103 -7.29 -12.02 5.64
N VAL A 104 -7.30 -12.66 4.48
CA VAL A 104 -6.25 -13.56 4.02
C VAL A 104 -5.45 -12.83 2.95
N LYS A 105 -4.18 -12.50 3.22
CA LYS A 105 -3.31 -11.78 2.28
C LYS A 105 -2.25 -12.72 1.74
N PHE A 106 -2.19 -12.85 0.42
CA PHE A 106 -1.07 -13.41 -0.33
C PHE A 106 -0.21 -12.25 -0.82
N SER A 107 1.10 -12.31 -0.59
CA SER A 107 2.01 -11.21 -0.98
C SER A 107 3.36 -11.76 -1.43
N TRP A 108 3.86 -11.27 -2.57
CA TRP A 108 5.30 -11.38 -2.82
C TRP A 108 6.00 -10.18 -2.18
N GLY A 109 6.77 -10.46 -1.14
CA GLY A 109 7.54 -9.42 -0.45
C GLY A 109 8.37 -8.57 -1.41
N SER A 110 8.67 -7.34 -1.00
CA SER A 110 9.50 -6.40 -1.77
C SER A 110 10.88 -6.97 -2.17
N GLY A 111 11.39 -7.93 -1.39
CA GLY A 111 12.74 -8.47 -1.43
C GLY A 111 13.72 -7.70 -0.54
N THR A 112 13.21 -6.85 0.37
CA THR A 112 13.99 -6.23 1.45
C THR A 112 14.32 -7.24 2.54
N GLU A 113 15.28 -6.90 3.39
CA GLU A 113 15.74 -7.74 4.49
C GLU A 113 14.61 -8.05 5.50
N ARG A 114 13.91 -7.03 5.98
CA ARG A 114 12.64 -7.20 6.73
C ARG A 114 11.46 -7.28 5.74
N SER A 115 10.62 -8.28 5.94
CA SER A 115 9.36 -8.50 5.23
C SER A 115 8.19 -7.80 5.93
N GLU A 116 7.05 -7.71 5.26
CA GLU A 116 5.80 -7.25 5.89
C GLU A 116 5.45 -8.09 7.13
N LEU A 117 5.64 -9.41 7.08
CA LEU A 117 5.36 -10.28 8.21
C LEU A 117 6.18 -9.88 9.43
N ASP A 118 7.45 -9.50 9.25
CA ASP A 118 8.31 -9.06 10.35
C ASP A 118 7.79 -7.75 10.96
N TYR A 119 7.32 -6.81 10.13
CA TYR A 119 6.71 -5.58 10.61
C TYR A 119 5.38 -5.81 11.32
N LEU A 120 4.57 -6.75 10.84
CA LEU A 120 3.32 -7.13 11.49
C LEU A 120 3.58 -7.82 12.85
N GLU A 121 4.63 -8.63 12.95
CA GLU A 121 5.09 -9.19 14.23
C GLU A 121 5.51 -8.10 15.22
N LEU A 122 6.25 -7.09 14.77
CA LEU A 122 6.61 -5.92 15.59
C LEU A 122 5.38 -5.08 15.99
N ALA A 123 4.34 -5.06 15.16
CA ALA A 123 3.13 -4.26 15.38
C ALA A 123 2.09 -4.91 16.33
N LYS A 124 2.29 -6.17 16.76
CA LYS A 124 1.39 -6.86 17.71
C LYS A 124 0.96 -6.06 18.96
N PRO A 125 1.81 -5.23 19.62
CA PRO A 125 1.37 -4.42 20.77
C PRO A 125 0.55 -3.17 20.40
N VAL A 126 0.22 -2.96 19.12
CA VAL A 126 -0.40 -1.72 18.59
C VAL A 126 -1.86 -1.94 18.19
N ASN A 127 -2.79 -1.43 18.98
CA ASN A 127 -4.24 -1.62 18.74
C ASN A 127 -4.78 -0.97 17.45
N GLY A 128 -4.12 0.07 16.93
CA GLY A 128 -4.56 0.82 15.74
C GLY A 128 -3.99 0.30 14.42
N VAL A 129 -3.31 -0.85 14.44
CA VAL A 129 -2.72 -1.53 13.29
C VAL A 129 -3.29 -2.94 13.23
N VAL A 130 -3.43 -3.49 12.03
CA VAL A 130 -3.92 -4.85 11.84
C VAL A 130 -3.00 -5.87 12.50
N ASP A 131 -3.59 -6.84 13.16
CA ASP A 131 -2.89 -7.88 13.90
C ASP A 131 -2.70 -9.14 13.05
N LEU A 132 -1.49 -9.70 13.13
CA LEU A 132 -1.13 -10.94 12.46
C LEU A 132 -1.49 -12.14 13.34
N LYS A 133 -2.46 -12.91 12.88
CA LYS A 133 -2.95 -14.10 13.59
C LYS A 133 -2.19 -15.36 13.22
N TRP A 134 -1.78 -15.46 11.96
CA TRP A 134 -1.04 -16.60 11.45
C TRP A 134 -0.34 -16.23 10.14
N SER A 135 0.81 -16.84 9.85
CA SER A 135 1.48 -16.70 8.57
C SER A 135 2.22 -17.95 8.14
N LYS A 136 2.50 -18.04 6.84
CA LYS A 136 3.34 -19.09 6.25
C LYS A 136 4.06 -18.55 5.01
N ALA A 137 5.35 -18.87 4.87
CA ALA A 137 6.03 -18.76 3.59
C ALA A 137 5.64 -19.96 2.71
N ILE A 138 5.07 -19.68 1.54
CA ILE A 138 4.58 -20.71 0.61
C ILE A 138 5.69 -21.08 -0.38
N HIS A 139 6.33 -20.08 -0.97
CA HIS A 139 7.37 -20.27 -1.98
C HIS A 139 8.50 -19.26 -1.83
N GLU A 140 9.70 -19.65 -2.23
CA GLU A 140 10.86 -18.78 -2.33
C GLU A 140 11.38 -18.79 -3.77
N VAL A 141 11.55 -17.60 -4.36
CA VAL A 141 12.04 -17.47 -5.75
C VAL A 141 13.40 -18.15 -5.92
N GLU A 142 14.26 -18.06 -4.89
CA GLU A 142 15.60 -18.64 -4.92
C GLU A 142 15.56 -20.16 -5.03
N THR A 143 14.75 -20.82 -4.19
CA THR A 143 14.56 -22.28 -4.24
C THR A 143 13.92 -22.70 -5.55
N HIS A 144 12.91 -21.97 -6.02
CA HIS A 144 12.20 -22.32 -7.26
C HIS A 144 13.07 -22.17 -8.52
N ARG A 145 14.10 -21.31 -8.46
CA ARG A 145 15.04 -21.09 -9.56
C ARG A 145 16.39 -21.77 -9.34
N ALA A 146 16.54 -22.56 -8.29
CA ALA A 146 17.76 -23.29 -8.01
C ALA A 146 18.06 -24.26 -9.17
N GLY A 147 19.31 -24.26 -9.63
CA GLY A 147 19.75 -25.12 -10.73
C GLY A 147 19.49 -24.56 -12.14
N LEU A 148 18.80 -23.42 -12.28
CA LEU A 148 18.74 -22.71 -13.57
C LEU A 148 20.07 -22.01 -13.85
N ASP A 149 20.61 -22.22 -15.05
CA ASP A 149 21.80 -21.52 -15.52
C ASP A 149 21.41 -20.19 -16.18
N PHE A 150 21.87 -19.09 -15.61
CA PHE A 150 21.69 -17.73 -16.14
C PHE A 150 22.92 -17.21 -16.89
N SER A 151 23.91 -18.06 -17.20
CA SER A 151 25.14 -17.68 -17.90
C SER A 151 24.89 -17.02 -19.26
N THR A 152 23.83 -17.42 -19.97
CA THR A 152 23.41 -16.88 -21.27
C THR A 152 22.19 -15.97 -21.18
N ALA A 153 21.67 -15.71 -19.98
CA ALA A 153 20.45 -14.95 -19.79
C ALA A 153 20.63 -13.46 -20.09
N HIS A 154 19.62 -12.84 -20.72
CA HIS A 154 19.60 -11.42 -21.02
C HIS A 154 18.61 -10.68 -20.11
N LYS A 155 19.05 -9.58 -19.50
CA LYS A 155 18.18 -8.70 -18.70
C LYS A 155 17.45 -7.70 -19.60
N VAL A 156 16.13 -7.73 -19.58
CA VAL A 156 15.28 -6.73 -20.25
C VAL A 156 14.77 -5.74 -19.20
N TYR A 157 14.88 -4.44 -19.50
CA TYR A 157 14.41 -3.38 -18.61
C TYR A 157 13.19 -2.69 -19.22
N PHE A 158 12.09 -2.64 -18.46
CA PHE A 158 10.94 -1.83 -18.81
C PHE A 158 11.21 -0.37 -18.39
N ARG A 159 11.23 0.56 -19.34
CA ARG A 159 11.22 2.01 -19.05
C ARG A 159 9.83 2.57 -19.36
N ASP A 160 9.36 3.48 -18.53
CA ASP A 160 8.22 4.36 -18.80
C ASP A 160 6.88 3.67 -19.14
N ASN A 161 6.62 2.47 -18.59
CA ASN A 161 5.44 1.64 -18.94
C ASN A 161 5.33 1.31 -20.44
N GLU A 162 6.36 1.60 -21.25
CA GLU A 162 6.48 1.18 -22.63
C GLU A 162 7.42 -0.05 -22.71
N TRP A 163 7.05 -1.03 -23.53
CA TRP A 163 7.88 -2.20 -23.79
C TRP A 163 9.04 -1.81 -24.70
N HIS A 164 10.22 -1.63 -24.10
CA HIS A 164 11.46 -1.47 -24.84
C HIS A 164 12.35 -2.68 -24.58
N LEU A 165 12.56 -3.51 -25.61
CA LEU A 165 13.67 -4.46 -25.61
C LEU A 165 14.92 -3.64 -25.94
N SER A 166 15.56 -3.06 -24.92
CA SER A 166 16.87 -2.45 -25.12
C SER A 166 17.87 -3.56 -25.44
N HIS A 167 18.64 -3.42 -26.52
CA HIS A 167 19.84 -4.23 -26.72
C HIS A 167 20.65 -4.18 -25.44
N GLY A 168 20.83 -5.34 -24.80
CA GLY A 168 21.44 -5.43 -23.47
C GLY A 168 22.80 -4.76 -23.49
N LEU A 169 22.88 -3.55 -22.92
CA LEU A 169 24.16 -2.86 -22.79
C LEU A 169 25.02 -3.76 -21.91
N HIS A 170 26.09 -4.33 -22.47
CA HIS A 170 27.13 -5.03 -21.73
C HIS A 170 27.83 -4.03 -20.81
N SER A 171 27.19 -3.68 -19.71
CA SER A 171 27.80 -2.90 -18.65
C SER A 171 28.76 -3.83 -17.92
N ARG A 172 30.05 -3.74 -18.29
CA ARG A 172 31.19 -4.27 -17.51
C ARG A 172 31.33 -3.49 -16.19
N THR A 173 30.31 -3.53 -15.34
CA THR A 173 30.37 -3.00 -13.98
C THR A 173 30.55 -4.16 -12.99
N SER A 174 31.48 -3.96 -12.06
CA SER A 174 32.20 -4.99 -11.29
C SER A 174 31.45 -5.57 -10.07
N LYS A 175 30.11 -5.59 -10.07
CA LYS A 175 29.29 -6.46 -9.21
C LYS A 175 28.03 -6.84 -9.98
N SER A 176 27.94 -8.07 -10.46
CA SER A 176 26.77 -8.56 -11.16
C SER A 176 25.56 -8.53 -10.22
N GLU A 177 24.64 -7.58 -10.41
CA GLU A 177 23.34 -7.64 -9.75
C GLU A 177 22.69 -9.00 -10.06
N PRO A 178 22.01 -9.65 -9.09
CA PRO A 178 21.36 -10.93 -9.33
C PRO A 178 20.32 -10.84 -10.45
N TYR A 179 20.12 -11.92 -11.20
CA TYR A 179 19.14 -11.99 -12.31
C TYR A 179 17.68 -11.90 -11.84
N PHE A 180 17.45 -12.14 -10.55
CA PHE A 180 16.14 -12.02 -9.93
C PHE A 180 16.24 -11.42 -8.54
N ARG A 181 15.14 -10.82 -8.09
CA ARG A 181 15.00 -10.41 -6.70
C ARG A 181 14.64 -11.63 -5.87
N LYS A 182 15.36 -11.82 -4.77
CA LYS A 182 15.03 -12.84 -3.77
C LYS A 182 13.74 -12.40 -3.07
N ARG A 183 12.64 -13.09 -3.38
CA ARG A 183 11.32 -12.81 -2.82
C ARG A 183 10.71 -14.10 -2.29
N LYS A 184 9.85 -13.95 -1.30
CA LYS A 184 9.03 -15.04 -0.77
C LYS A 184 7.57 -14.71 -1.02
N LEU A 185 6.80 -15.71 -1.45
CA LEU A 185 5.34 -15.66 -1.42
C LEU A 185 4.93 -16.01 -0.01
N THR A 186 4.26 -15.08 0.65
CA THR A 186 3.72 -15.28 2.00
C THR A 186 2.21 -15.34 1.96
N LEU A 187 1.65 -16.11 2.89
CA LEU A 187 0.25 -16.12 3.26
C LEU A 187 0.12 -15.60 4.69
N ALA A 188 -0.73 -14.62 4.90
CA ALA A 188 -1.01 -14.02 6.21
C ALA A 188 -2.50 -14.04 6.51
N LEU A 189 -2.87 -14.45 7.72
CA LEU A 189 -4.20 -14.31 8.29
C LEU A 189 -4.20 -13.10 9.22
N LEU A 190 -4.95 -12.08 8.86
CA LEU A 190 -4.95 -10.75 9.47
C LEU A 190 -6.31 -10.44 10.12
N SER A 191 -6.29 -9.76 11.25
CA SER A 191 -7.48 -9.35 12.00
C SER A 191 -7.33 -7.92 12.53
N PRO A 192 -8.39 -7.10 12.54
CA PRO A 192 -9.73 -7.41 12.05
C PRO A 192 -9.83 -7.29 10.52
N ASN A 193 -10.80 -7.99 9.92
CA ASN A 193 -11.31 -7.63 8.61
C ASN A 193 -12.19 -6.36 8.69
N GLY A 194 -12.27 -5.63 7.58
CA GLY A 194 -12.98 -4.35 7.54
C GLY A 194 -13.35 -3.91 6.13
N ARG A 195 -14.00 -2.76 6.05
CA ARG A 195 -14.38 -2.11 4.79
C ARG A 195 -13.46 -0.90 4.51
N PRO A 196 -13.25 -0.51 3.24
CA PRO A 196 -12.33 0.59 2.90
C PRO A 196 -12.78 1.94 3.48
N LEU A 197 -11.83 2.85 3.79
CA LEU A 197 -12.10 4.21 4.31
C LEU A 197 -13.16 4.96 3.49
N LYS A 198 -13.08 4.86 2.16
CA LYS A 198 -14.02 5.48 1.20
C LYS A 198 -15.49 5.09 1.36
N SER A 199 -15.78 4.04 2.11
CA SER A 199 -17.15 3.59 2.37
C SER A 199 -17.78 4.26 3.60
N CYS A 200 -17.08 5.18 4.27
CA CYS A 200 -17.58 5.92 5.42
C CYS A 200 -18.98 6.51 5.15
N ARG A 201 -19.87 6.41 6.14
CA ARG A 201 -21.29 6.77 5.97
C ARG A 201 -21.58 8.21 6.38
N THR A 202 -20.74 8.77 7.25
CA THR A 202 -20.92 10.13 7.76
C THR A 202 -19.56 10.82 7.89
N LEU A 203 -19.57 12.15 7.85
CA LEU A 203 -18.40 12.98 8.16
C LEU A 203 -17.80 12.61 9.51
N ARG A 204 -18.66 12.39 10.52
CA ARG A 204 -18.26 12.02 11.87
C ARG A 204 -17.53 10.68 11.93
N GLU A 205 -17.99 9.67 11.19
CA GLU A 205 -17.33 8.36 11.08
C GLU A 205 -15.98 8.48 10.36
N PHE A 206 -15.93 9.23 9.26
CA PHE A 206 -14.70 9.50 8.52
C PHE A 206 -13.61 10.13 9.41
N LEU A 207 -13.95 11.19 10.14
CA LEU A 207 -13.03 11.88 11.05
C LEU A 207 -12.55 10.97 12.18
N SER A 208 -13.45 10.18 12.78
CA SER A 208 -13.07 9.26 13.86
C SER A 208 -12.13 8.18 13.39
N CYS A 209 -12.44 7.53 12.27
CA CYS A 209 -11.60 6.44 11.77
C CYS A 209 -10.23 6.97 11.30
N LEU A 210 -10.18 8.18 10.73
CA LEU A 210 -8.91 8.80 10.39
C LEU A 210 -8.09 9.14 11.65
N LEU A 211 -8.73 9.65 12.70
CA LEU A 211 -8.10 9.88 14.00
C LEU A 211 -7.57 8.58 14.62
N ASP A 212 -8.35 7.51 14.61
CA ASP A 212 -7.92 6.20 15.12
C ASP A 212 -6.68 5.70 14.38
N ALA A 213 -6.64 5.85 13.05
CA ALA A 213 -5.47 5.50 12.25
C ALA A 213 -4.23 6.35 12.57
N ILE A 214 -4.39 7.66 12.82
CA ILE A 214 -3.30 8.55 13.27
C ILE A 214 -2.78 8.11 14.65
N ILE A 215 -3.67 7.75 15.57
CA ILE A 215 -3.29 7.22 16.89
C ILE A 215 -2.58 5.87 16.75
N GLY A 216 -3.07 5.00 15.86
CA GLY A 216 -2.42 3.73 15.51
C GLY A 216 -1.01 3.95 14.97
N HIS A 217 -0.83 4.91 14.08
CA HIS A 217 0.48 5.29 13.55
C HIS A 217 1.43 5.82 14.63
N ARG A 218 0.95 6.69 15.52
CA ARG A 218 1.72 7.18 16.66
C ARG A 218 2.21 6.04 17.54
N ASP A 219 1.33 5.11 17.84
CA ASP A 219 1.65 3.96 18.69
C ASP A 219 2.58 2.97 17.98
N LEU A 220 2.45 2.81 16.65
CA LEU A 220 3.38 2.04 15.82
C LEU A 220 4.79 2.64 15.86
N TYR A 221 4.89 3.97 15.75
CA TYR A 221 6.16 4.68 15.88
C TYR A 221 6.73 4.54 17.30
N ALA A 222 5.93 4.82 18.34
CA ALA A 222 6.43 4.91 19.72
C ALA A 222 6.66 3.57 20.42
N LYS A 223 5.88 2.53 20.09
CA LYS A 223 5.93 1.22 20.77
C LYS A 223 6.69 0.16 19.98
N ALA A 224 6.74 0.30 18.65
CA ALA A 224 7.36 -0.69 17.77
C ALA A 224 8.55 -0.13 16.96
N ASN A 225 8.86 1.17 17.06
CA ASN A 225 9.88 1.85 16.25
C ASN A 225 9.68 1.63 14.75
N VAL A 226 8.44 1.70 14.28
CA VAL A 226 8.09 1.48 12.86
C VAL A 226 7.41 2.71 12.28
N LEU A 227 7.86 3.12 11.09
CA LEU A 227 7.16 4.05 10.20
C LEU A 227 6.42 3.27 9.14
N HIS A 228 5.22 3.72 8.78
CA HIS A 228 4.40 3.05 7.77
C HIS A 228 4.90 3.33 6.36
N SER A 229 5.31 4.57 6.06
CA SER A 229 5.89 5.00 4.78
C SER A 229 5.03 4.80 3.51
N ASP A 230 3.74 4.49 3.67
CA ASP A 230 2.76 4.39 2.57
C ASP A 230 1.32 4.61 3.08
N VAL A 231 1.13 5.62 3.93
CA VAL A 231 -0.20 6.01 4.39
C VAL A 231 -1.03 6.47 3.18
N SER A 232 -2.18 5.83 2.97
CA SER A 232 -3.11 6.12 1.87
C SER A 232 -4.54 5.75 2.27
N GLU A 233 -5.54 6.25 1.53
CA GLU A 233 -6.96 5.87 1.79
C GLU A 233 -7.22 4.36 1.63
N GLY A 234 -6.39 3.67 0.81
CA GLY A 234 -6.47 2.22 0.59
C GLY A 234 -5.90 1.40 1.74
N ASN A 235 -5.02 2.00 2.55
CA ASN A 235 -4.33 1.35 3.66
C ASN A 235 -4.98 1.65 5.02
N ILE A 236 -6.22 2.16 5.01
CA ILE A 236 -7.04 2.37 6.20
C ILE A 236 -8.38 1.65 6.01
N ILE A 237 -8.71 0.75 6.92
CA ILE A 237 -10.00 0.05 6.96
C ILE A 237 -10.85 0.51 8.14
N LEU A 238 -12.16 0.46 7.98
CA LEU A 238 -13.13 0.59 9.09
C LEU A 238 -13.51 -0.81 9.57
N THR A 239 -13.44 -1.04 10.87
CA THR A 239 -13.91 -2.28 11.48
C THR A 239 -15.43 -2.44 11.32
N LYS A 240 -15.93 -3.65 11.61
CA LYS A 240 -17.36 -3.80 11.93
C LYS A 240 -17.71 -2.86 13.08
N PRO A 241 -18.92 -2.26 13.08
CA PRO A 241 -19.40 -1.46 14.21
C PRO A 241 -19.37 -2.27 15.50
N ASP A 242 -18.99 -1.64 16.60
CA ASP A 242 -19.11 -2.20 17.95
C ASP A 242 -20.57 -2.17 18.45
N ALA A 243 -20.78 -2.50 19.73
CA ALA A 243 -22.09 -2.49 20.35
C ALA A 243 -22.77 -1.11 20.34
N ASP A 244 -22.00 -0.02 20.27
CA ASP A 244 -22.49 1.35 20.17
C ASP A 244 -22.69 1.80 18.71
N GLY A 245 -22.49 0.90 17.75
CA GLY A 245 -22.57 1.21 16.32
C GLY A 245 -21.37 2.00 15.79
N LYS A 246 -20.25 2.07 16.53
CA LYS A 246 -19.05 2.81 16.12
C LYS A 246 -18.06 1.91 15.41
N SER A 247 -17.65 2.32 14.21
CA SER A 247 -16.51 1.71 13.51
C SER A 247 -15.21 2.36 13.98
N ARG A 248 -14.12 1.58 14.05
CA ARG A 248 -12.76 2.08 14.30
C ARG A 248 -11.93 2.08 13.02
N GLY A 249 -11.00 3.03 12.91
CA GLY A 249 -10.00 3.04 11.84
C GLY A 249 -8.78 2.21 12.19
N ILE A 250 -8.36 1.32 11.29
CA ILE A 250 -7.20 0.44 11.46
C ILE A 250 -6.27 0.59 10.26
N LEU A 251 -4.97 0.78 10.53
CA LEU A 251 -3.94 0.76 9.51
C LEU A 251 -3.62 -0.67 9.06
N ILE A 252 -3.45 -0.85 7.76
CA ILE A 252 -3.07 -2.11 7.13
C ILE A 252 -1.88 -1.88 6.19
N ASP A 253 -1.31 -2.97 5.69
CA ASP A 253 -0.27 -2.97 4.65
C ASP A 253 1.08 -2.36 5.10
N LEU A 254 1.87 -3.17 5.80
CA LEU A 254 3.20 -2.78 6.29
C LEU A 254 4.33 -3.15 5.30
N ASP A 255 3.99 -3.43 4.04
CA ASP A 255 4.94 -3.84 2.99
C ASP A 255 6.02 -2.77 2.68
N MET A 256 5.72 -1.50 2.95
CA MET A 256 6.62 -0.37 2.69
C MET A 256 7.24 0.20 3.97
N SER A 257 6.96 -0.41 5.12
CA SER A 257 7.39 0.07 6.42
C SER A 257 8.89 0.08 6.57
N THR A 258 9.37 0.97 7.44
CA THR A 258 10.79 1.10 7.77
C THR A 258 10.97 1.16 9.27
N SER A 259 12.03 0.53 9.76
CA SER A 259 12.40 0.56 11.18
C SER A 259 13.11 1.88 11.50
N VAL A 260 12.88 2.40 12.70
CA VAL A 260 13.49 3.62 13.23
C VAL A 260 14.40 3.32 14.43
N ASP A 261 14.82 2.06 14.57
CA ASP A 261 15.66 1.60 15.67
C ASP A 261 16.93 2.47 15.78
N ASP A 262 17.37 2.79 17.00
CA ASP A 262 18.57 3.61 17.28
C ASP A 262 19.88 3.03 16.72
N LYS A 263 19.83 1.79 16.21
CA LYS A 263 20.95 1.11 15.53
C LYS A 263 21.04 1.45 14.03
N VAL A 264 20.02 2.08 13.46
CA VAL A 264 20.05 2.56 12.07
C VAL A 264 20.96 3.78 12.05
N ASN A 265 22.02 3.73 11.25
CA ASN A 265 22.96 4.84 11.11
C ASN A 265 22.18 6.14 10.83
N GLU A 266 22.45 7.22 11.57
CA GLU A 266 21.72 8.48 11.41
C GLU A 266 21.79 9.06 9.99
N THR A 267 22.77 8.61 9.19
CA THR A 267 23.05 8.96 7.80
C THR A 267 22.36 8.05 6.77
N GLU A 268 21.70 6.98 7.19
CA GLU A 268 21.10 6.00 6.28
C GLU A 268 19.88 6.59 5.57
N LYS A 269 20.00 6.71 4.24
CA LYS A 269 18.90 7.13 3.36
C LYS A 269 18.27 5.89 2.76
N THR A 270 16.96 5.75 2.91
CA THR A 270 16.20 4.67 2.26
C THR A 270 15.48 5.20 1.04
N LYS A 271 15.14 4.29 0.12
CA LYS A 271 14.44 4.65 -1.12
C LYS A 271 13.13 5.37 -0.80
N ILE A 272 12.82 6.41 -1.57
CA ILE A 272 11.51 7.06 -1.53
C ILE A 272 10.46 6.07 -2.05
N THR A 273 9.43 5.91 -1.25
CA THR A 273 8.36 4.92 -1.41
C THR A 273 7.04 5.56 -1.07
N GLY A 274 5.96 4.89 -1.48
CA GLY A 274 4.61 5.28 -1.13
C GLY A 274 3.83 5.83 -2.31
N THR A 275 2.55 6.04 -2.09
CA THR A 275 1.60 6.47 -3.10
C THR A 275 1.76 7.97 -3.40
N VAL A 276 2.21 8.32 -4.62
CA VAL A 276 2.51 9.72 -5.05
C VAL A 276 1.41 10.72 -4.69
N LYS A 277 0.14 10.31 -4.85
CA LYS A 277 -1.05 11.10 -4.49
C LYS A 277 -1.02 11.59 -3.03
N TYR A 278 -0.54 10.77 -2.11
CA TYR A 278 -0.46 11.05 -0.66
C TYR A 278 0.97 11.36 -0.19
N MET A 279 1.94 11.40 -1.10
CA MET A 279 3.34 11.61 -0.75
C MET A 279 3.59 13.05 -0.30
N ALA A 280 4.43 13.21 0.74
CA ALA A 280 4.84 14.50 1.29
C ALA A 280 5.62 15.37 0.30
N ILE A 281 5.51 16.69 0.42
CA ILE A 281 6.14 17.69 -0.46
C ILE A 281 7.66 17.55 -0.49
N GLU A 282 8.32 17.31 0.65
CA GLU A 282 9.78 17.11 0.68
C GLU A 282 10.22 15.86 -0.08
N LEU A 283 9.44 14.77 0.00
CA LEU A 283 9.72 13.55 -0.76
C LEU A 283 9.57 13.81 -2.27
N LEU A 284 8.53 14.56 -2.67
CA LEU A 284 8.33 14.96 -4.07
C LEU A 284 9.46 15.90 -4.56
N ARG A 285 9.90 16.85 -3.74
CA ARG A 285 11.03 17.74 -4.04
C ARG A 285 12.28 16.93 -4.36
N ASN A 286 12.66 16.02 -3.46
CA ASN A 286 13.83 15.17 -3.64
C ASN A 286 13.74 14.37 -4.95
N MET A 287 12.60 13.76 -5.26
CA MET A 287 12.42 13.05 -6.53
C MET A 287 12.48 13.96 -7.75
N SER A 288 11.98 15.20 -7.66
CA SER A 288 12.07 16.19 -8.75
C SER A 288 13.51 16.66 -9.02
N GLU A 289 14.37 16.60 -8.00
CA GLU A 289 15.80 16.91 -8.08
C GLU A 289 16.64 15.67 -8.46
N GLY A 290 16.00 14.54 -8.78
CA GLY A 290 16.68 13.30 -9.14
C GLY A 290 17.23 12.50 -7.95
N ASN A 291 16.92 12.90 -6.71
CA ASN A 291 17.30 12.17 -5.51
C ASN A 291 16.16 11.26 -5.02
N TYR A 292 16.33 9.96 -5.19
CA TYR A 292 15.31 8.96 -4.84
C TYR A 292 15.53 8.29 -3.48
N SER A 293 16.38 8.85 -2.61
CA SER A 293 16.60 8.33 -1.26
C SER A 293 16.67 9.44 -0.22
N ILE A 294 16.04 9.22 0.93
CA ILE A 294 15.97 10.18 2.04
C ILE A 294 15.81 9.45 3.37
N LYS A 295 16.26 10.07 4.47
CA LYS A 295 15.98 9.60 5.83
C LYS A 295 14.48 9.66 6.06
N LYS A 296 13.88 8.55 6.53
CA LYS A 296 12.43 8.48 6.78
C LYS A 296 12.09 9.23 8.08
N SER A 297 10.88 9.76 8.14
CA SER A 297 10.35 10.48 9.30
C SER A 297 8.85 10.28 9.43
N CYS A 298 8.35 10.25 10.67
CA CYS A 298 6.91 10.25 10.96
C CYS A 298 6.19 11.49 10.40
N ARG A 299 6.92 12.59 10.18
CA ARG A 299 6.40 13.79 9.50
C ARG A 299 5.78 13.47 8.15
N TYR A 300 6.38 12.57 7.38
CA TYR A 300 5.90 12.25 6.04
C TYR A 300 4.59 11.48 6.08
N ASP A 301 4.48 10.50 6.97
CA ASP A 301 3.24 9.77 7.21
C ASP A 301 2.13 10.69 7.75
N LEU A 302 2.47 11.65 8.61
CA LEU A 302 1.54 12.68 9.10
C LEU A 302 1.06 13.62 7.97
N GLU A 303 1.92 13.99 7.02
CA GLU A 303 1.49 14.73 5.82
C GLU A 303 0.56 13.89 4.96
N SER A 304 0.87 12.60 4.82
CA SER A 304 0.04 11.66 4.06
C SER A 304 -1.36 11.54 4.68
N PHE A 305 -1.50 11.52 6.01
CA PHE A 305 -2.81 11.59 6.67
C PHE A 305 -3.56 12.89 6.37
N PHE A 306 -2.87 14.03 6.32
CA PHE A 306 -3.48 15.29 5.91
C PHE A 306 -3.98 15.22 4.46
N TYR A 307 -3.23 14.59 3.55
CA TYR A 307 -3.71 14.38 2.19
C TYR A 307 -4.87 13.39 2.08
N VAL A 308 -4.90 12.33 2.90
CA VAL A 308 -6.07 11.44 3.01
C VAL A 308 -7.29 12.23 3.48
N PHE A 309 -7.14 13.10 4.49
CA PHE A 309 -8.19 13.99 4.97
C PHE A 309 -8.74 14.89 3.86
N LEU A 310 -7.88 15.66 3.17
CA LEU A 310 -8.30 16.56 2.09
C LEU A 310 -9.00 15.81 0.95
N MET A 311 -8.43 14.67 0.56
CA MET A 311 -8.97 13.81 -0.49
C MET A 311 -10.34 13.23 -0.14
N GLY A 312 -10.55 12.85 1.13
CA GLY A 312 -11.84 12.42 1.63
C GLY A 312 -12.87 13.55 1.61
N CYS A 313 -12.48 14.77 2.02
CA CYS A 313 -13.37 15.94 1.98
C CYS A 313 -13.81 16.32 0.57
N LEU A 314 -12.92 16.20 -0.41
CA LEU A 314 -13.21 16.51 -1.81
C LEU A 314 -14.09 15.44 -2.49
N ARG A 315 -14.12 14.19 -1.99
CA ARG A 315 -14.78 13.06 -2.67
C ARG A 315 -16.00 12.50 -1.94
N TYR A 316 -15.99 12.39 -0.62
CA TYR A 316 -17.00 11.62 0.12
C TYR A 316 -18.33 12.38 0.33
N GLY A 317 -18.48 13.55 -0.31
CA GLY A 317 -19.72 14.33 -0.36
C GLY A 317 -20.12 14.81 -1.77
N CYS A 318 -19.41 14.37 -2.82
CA CYS A 318 -19.68 14.80 -4.20
C CYS A 318 -20.23 13.64 -5.03
N LEU A 319 -21.50 13.73 -5.45
CA LEU A 319 -22.15 12.74 -6.32
C LEU A 319 -21.56 12.74 -7.75
N SER A 320 -20.95 13.86 -8.18
CA SER A 320 -20.21 13.97 -9.43
C SER A 320 -18.70 13.86 -9.12
N VAL A 321 -18.16 12.67 -9.30
CA VAL A 321 -16.74 12.39 -9.18
C VAL A 321 -16.01 13.09 -10.33
N ASN A 322 -15.79 14.40 -10.23
CA ASN A 322 -14.83 15.04 -11.12
C ASN A 322 -13.44 14.70 -10.57
N SER A 323 -12.94 13.51 -10.95
CA SER A 323 -11.67 12.93 -10.50
C SER A 323 -10.42 13.74 -10.88
N GLU A 324 -10.61 14.91 -11.49
CA GLU A 324 -9.54 15.72 -12.07
C GLU A 324 -8.90 16.70 -11.08
N TYR A 325 -9.60 17.08 -10.00
CA TYR A 325 -9.23 18.25 -9.19
C TYR A 325 -7.84 18.20 -8.55
N LEU A 326 -7.17 17.05 -8.48
CA LEU A 326 -5.78 16.95 -8.02
C LEU A 326 -4.96 15.95 -8.85
N LYS A 327 -5.38 15.64 -10.08
CA LYS A 327 -4.68 14.68 -10.95
C LYS A 327 -3.22 15.09 -11.23
N SER A 328 -2.98 16.40 -11.24
CA SER A 328 -1.65 17.00 -11.38
C SER A 328 -0.70 16.70 -10.21
N TRP A 329 -1.20 16.24 -9.05
CA TRP A 329 -0.37 15.84 -7.91
C TRP A 329 0.28 14.46 -8.08
N TYR A 330 -0.20 13.64 -9.01
CA TYR A 330 0.22 12.23 -9.15
C TYR A 330 0.27 11.76 -10.61
N THR A 331 1.07 12.45 -11.40
CA THR A 331 1.43 12.07 -12.76
C THR A 331 2.77 11.31 -12.80
N ASN A 332 3.20 10.86 -13.98
CA ASN A 332 4.55 10.33 -14.18
C ASN A 332 5.64 11.43 -14.17
N ASN A 333 5.27 12.72 -14.08
CA ASN A 333 6.20 13.83 -13.99
C ASN A 333 6.36 14.28 -12.53
N THR A 334 7.48 13.89 -11.91
CA THR A 334 7.79 14.18 -10.49
C THR A 334 7.88 15.68 -10.20
N SER A 335 8.45 16.48 -11.12
CA SER A 335 8.54 17.93 -10.99
C SER A 335 7.17 18.60 -11.00
N LEU A 336 6.29 18.19 -11.92
CA LEU A 336 4.91 18.70 -11.96
C LEU A 336 4.18 18.38 -10.65
N ASN A 337 4.31 17.15 -10.17
CA ASN A 337 3.69 16.70 -8.92
C ASN A 337 4.15 17.55 -7.73
N TYR A 338 5.45 17.82 -7.63
CA TYR A 338 6.04 18.67 -6.59
C TYR A 338 5.52 20.11 -6.66
N PHE A 339 5.69 20.80 -7.80
CA PHE A 339 5.32 22.22 -7.92
C PHE A 339 3.82 22.44 -7.76
N LYS A 340 2.98 21.55 -8.29
CA LYS A 340 1.53 21.66 -8.13
C LYS A 340 1.08 21.42 -6.70
N LYS A 341 1.53 20.33 -6.06
CA LYS A 341 1.17 20.06 -4.67
C LYS A 341 1.68 21.16 -3.73
N LYS A 342 2.91 21.64 -3.94
CA LYS A 342 3.46 22.77 -3.18
C LYS A 342 2.62 24.04 -3.36
N GLY A 343 2.34 24.44 -4.60
CA GLY A 343 1.57 25.65 -4.89
C GLY A 343 0.14 25.59 -4.34
N ASP A 344 -0.51 24.44 -4.43
CA ASP A 344 -1.87 24.25 -3.90
C ASP A 344 -1.91 24.26 -2.37
N ILE A 345 -0.90 23.71 -1.70
CA ILE A 345 -0.86 23.62 -0.24
C ILE A 345 -0.27 24.87 0.42
N ILE A 346 0.75 25.49 -0.15
CA ILE A 346 1.47 26.60 0.49
C ILE A 346 0.91 27.95 0.05
N GLU A 347 0.59 28.13 -1.23
CA GLU A 347 0.26 29.44 -1.79
C GLU A 347 -1.26 29.62 -1.98
N ASN A 348 -1.93 28.60 -2.55
CA ASN A 348 -3.28 28.72 -3.09
C ASN A 348 -4.31 27.81 -2.37
N PHE A 349 -4.11 27.55 -1.08
CA PHE A 349 -4.91 26.56 -0.34
C PHE A 349 -6.40 26.90 -0.27
N GLU A 350 -6.74 28.16 -0.04
CA GLU A 350 -8.14 28.60 0.03
C GLU A 350 -8.84 28.42 -1.33
N THR A 351 -8.18 28.81 -2.42
CA THR A 351 -8.76 28.86 -3.76
C THR A 351 -8.75 27.51 -4.46
N ASN A 352 -7.68 26.72 -4.32
CA ASN A 352 -7.48 25.46 -5.04
C ASN A 352 -7.91 24.24 -4.22
N ILE A 353 -8.05 24.35 -2.91
CA ILE A 353 -8.47 23.24 -2.03
C ILE A 353 -9.80 23.54 -1.35
N LEU A 354 -9.86 24.53 -0.45
CA LEU A 354 -11.03 24.71 0.42
C LEU A 354 -12.28 25.17 -0.32
N LYS A 355 -12.13 26.01 -1.36
CA LYS A 355 -13.25 26.42 -2.23
C LYS A 355 -14.00 25.24 -2.85
N HIS A 356 -13.31 24.12 -3.04
CA HIS A 356 -13.88 22.92 -3.68
C HIS A 356 -14.47 21.92 -2.69
N PHE A 357 -14.42 22.18 -1.38
CA PHE A 357 -15.12 21.35 -0.41
C PHE A 357 -16.64 21.49 -0.65
N PRO A 358 -17.38 20.38 -0.76
CA PRO A 358 -18.83 20.43 -0.81
C PRO A 358 -19.38 20.97 0.52
N SER A 359 -20.60 21.51 0.51
CA SER A 359 -21.20 22.14 1.69
C SER A 359 -21.31 21.22 2.90
N SER A 360 -21.44 19.90 2.67
CA SER A 360 -21.44 18.89 3.75
C SER A 360 -20.10 18.79 4.50
N PHE A 361 -19.03 19.42 4.01
CA PHE A 361 -17.70 19.49 4.62
C PHE A 361 -17.29 20.93 5.00
N ASP A 362 -18.22 21.90 4.97
CA ASP A 362 -17.90 23.29 5.37
C ASP A 362 -17.41 23.37 6.82
N SER A 363 -18.00 22.57 7.71
CA SER A 363 -17.65 22.54 9.14
C SER A 363 -16.21 22.10 9.42
N VAL A 364 -15.54 21.42 8.48
CA VAL A 364 -14.15 20.94 8.65
C VAL A 364 -13.10 21.78 7.91
N LYS A 365 -13.49 22.91 7.31
CA LYS A 365 -12.53 23.82 6.68
C LYS A 365 -11.52 24.37 7.68
N ASP A 366 -11.93 24.64 8.91
CA ASP A 366 -11.02 25.12 9.95
C ASP A 366 -10.06 24.03 10.42
N LEU A 367 -10.52 22.78 10.55
CA LEU A 367 -9.61 21.64 10.75
C LEU A 367 -8.55 21.57 9.64
N ALA A 368 -8.94 21.78 8.38
CA ALA A 368 -7.99 21.77 7.26
C ALA A 368 -6.92 22.87 7.38
N ARG A 369 -7.30 24.07 7.83
CA ARG A 369 -6.39 25.19 8.09
C ARG A 369 -5.47 24.91 9.27
N ASP A 370 -6.02 24.36 10.35
CA ASP A 370 -5.26 24.01 11.56
C ASP A 370 -4.20 22.95 11.27
N LEU A 371 -4.59 21.85 10.60
CA LEU A 371 -3.66 20.79 10.21
C LEU A 371 -2.57 21.33 9.28
N ARG A 372 -2.92 22.20 8.33
CA ARG A 372 -1.95 22.88 7.47
C ARG A 372 -0.96 23.71 8.28
N LYS A 373 -1.42 24.55 9.21
CA LYS A 373 -0.54 25.35 10.06
C LYS A 373 0.36 24.48 10.94
N ILE A 374 -0.18 23.42 11.53
CA ILE A 374 0.58 22.48 12.36
C ILE A 374 1.70 21.81 11.55
N LEU A 375 1.39 21.36 10.33
CA LEU A 375 2.34 20.61 9.50
C LEU A 375 3.40 21.49 8.82
N PHE A 376 3.04 22.71 8.43
CA PHE A 376 3.87 23.59 7.60
C PHE A 376 4.40 24.83 8.35
N GLY A 377 4.02 24.99 9.62
CA GLY A 377 4.35 26.16 10.44
C GLY A 377 3.57 27.41 10.04
N GLU A 378 3.64 28.47 10.85
CA GLU A 378 2.92 29.74 10.60
C GLU A 378 3.31 30.39 9.27
N ASN A 379 4.58 30.30 8.88
CA ASN A 379 5.08 30.84 7.61
C ASN A 379 4.89 29.87 6.43
N LEU A 380 4.35 28.66 6.68
CA LEU A 380 4.08 27.62 5.66
C LEU A 380 5.30 27.09 4.91
N GLU A 381 6.51 27.27 5.45
CA GLU A 381 7.77 26.81 4.85
C GLU A 381 8.35 25.55 5.53
N GLN A 382 7.75 25.09 6.64
CA GLN A 382 8.26 23.96 7.43
C GLN A 382 7.77 22.60 6.90
N PHE A 383 8.06 22.30 5.63
CA PHE A 383 7.76 20.98 5.04
C PHE A 383 8.93 20.00 5.12
N ALA A 384 10.09 20.43 5.60
CA ALA A 384 11.25 19.56 5.83
C ALA A 384 11.11 18.80 7.16
N SER A 385 11.53 17.54 7.17
CA SER A 385 11.57 16.77 8.42
C SER A 385 12.66 17.27 9.37
N THR A 386 12.37 17.20 10.67
CA THR A 386 13.33 17.51 11.75
C THR A 386 13.40 16.34 12.74
N SER A 387 14.41 16.31 13.61
CA SER A 387 14.52 15.29 14.68
C SER A 387 13.32 15.30 15.63
N ASN A 388 12.64 16.43 15.79
CA ASN A 388 11.48 16.59 16.67
C ASN A 388 10.12 16.37 15.99
N SER A 389 10.09 15.73 14.82
CA SER A 389 8.85 15.51 14.03
C SER A 389 7.73 14.82 14.83
N ALA A 390 8.05 14.01 15.84
CA ALA A 390 7.06 13.35 16.70
C ALA A 390 6.21 14.34 17.53
N GLN A 391 6.66 15.58 17.74
CA GLN A 391 5.86 16.60 18.45
C GLN A 391 4.57 16.98 17.70
N LEU A 392 4.48 16.66 16.41
CA LEU A 392 3.31 16.97 15.57
C LEU A 392 2.08 16.11 15.89
N TYR A 393 2.26 14.93 16.51
CA TYR A 393 1.12 14.05 16.83
C TYR A 393 0.10 14.72 17.76
N ALA A 394 0.57 15.35 18.85
CA ALA A 394 -0.30 15.92 19.87
C ALA A 394 -1.24 17.02 19.33
N PRO A 395 -0.75 18.07 18.63
CA PRO A 395 -1.62 19.10 18.08
C PRO A 395 -2.55 18.57 16.98
N ILE A 396 -2.10 17.64 16.13
CA ILE A 396 -2.96 17.00 15.12
C ILE A 396 -4.12 16.24 15.78
N ILE A 397 -3.81 15.37 16.75
CA ILE A 397 -4.81 14.59 17.49
C ILE A 397 -5.80 15.52 18.21
N SER A 398 -5.30 16.62 18.81
CA SER A 398 -6.13 17.61 19.48
C SER A 398 -7.11 18.29 18.52
N ALA A 399 -6.63 18.73 17.35
CA ALA A 399 -7.47 19.36 16.33
C ALA A 399 -8.62 18.43 15.88
N PHE A 400 -8.32 17.15 15.61
CA PHE A 400 -9.34 16.16 15.28
C PHE A 400 -10.36 15.94 16.41
N LYS A 401 -9.90 15.82 17.67
CA LYS A 401 -10.80 15.65 18.82
C LYS A 401 -11.73 16.84 19.01
N ASN A 402 -11.22 18.06 18.82
CA ASN A 402 -12.00 19.29 18.97
C ASN A 402 -13.14 19.34 17.95
N ILE A 403 -12.85 19.14 16.66
CA ILE A 403 -13.90 19.18 15.63
C ILE A 403 -14.91 18.04 15.77
N ILE A 404 -14.46 16.85 16.19
CA ILE A 404 -15.34 15.72 16.48
C ILE A 404 -16.32 16.08 17.61
N THR A 405 -15.82 16.69 18.69
CA THR A 405 -16.64 17.13 19.83
C THR A 405 -17.65 18.21 19.42
N GLN A 406 -17.24 19.15 18.57
CA GLN A 406 -18.14 20.17 18.03
C GLN A 406 -19.27 19.56 17.20
N ILE A 407 -18.96 18.60 16.32
CA ILE A 407 -19.96 17.88 15.51
C ILE A 407 -20.92 17.10 16.40
N ASP A 408 -20.41 16.43 17.44
CA ASP A 408 -21.24 15.67 18.39
C ASP A 408 -22.16 16.60 19.21
N GLY A 409 -21.67 17.79 19.59
CA GLY A 409 -22.47 18.82 20.27
C GLY A 409 -23.57 19.42 19.39
N MET A 410 -23.30 19.69 18.11
CA MET A 410 -24.31 20.20 17.16
C MET A 410 -25.48 19.21 16.96
N LYS A 411 -25.20 17.90 16.98
CA LYS A 411 -26.24 16.87 16.88
C LYS A 411 -27.17 16.82 18.09
N LEU A 412 -26.68 17.15 19.28
CA LEU A 412 -27.49 17.20 20.50
C LEU A 412 -28.45 18.40 20.50
N LEU A 413 -28.07 19.50 19.85
CA LEU A 413 -28.90 20.70 19.73
C LEU A 413 -29.95 20.59 18.62
N HIS A 414 -29.74 19.73 17.63
CA HIS A 414 -30.64 19.49 16.50
C HIS A 414 -30.82 17.98 16.24
N PRO A 415 -31.58 17.26 17.09
CA PRO A 415 -31.90 15.86 16.83
C PRO A 415 -32.73 15.73 15.54
N PRO A 416 -32.55 14.63 14.78
CA PRO A 416 -33.22 14.41 13.49
C PRO A 416 -34.74 14.32 13.58
#